data_AF-A0AAD8U6R4-F1
#
_entry.id   AF-A0AAD8U6R4-F1
#
_cell.length_a   1.000
_cell.length_b   1.000
_cell.length_c   1.000
_cell.angle_alpha   90.00
_cell.angle_beta   90.00
_cell.angle_gamma   90.00
#
_symmetry.space_group_name_H-M   'P 1'
#
loop_
_entity.id
_entity.type
_entity.pdbx_description
1 polymer ?
#
loop_
_entity_poly.entity_id
_entity_poly.type
_entity_poly.pdbx_seq_one_letter_code
_entity_poly.pdbx_strand_id
1 'polypeptide(L)'
;MLYISPYADFSHLWSGSAEKEKHACTVVHEILSMTLEKRRLVDHLPVSGRSSCSRNLWGMLIRHPDMFYVSLKGDRDLVFLREAYKNSQLMEKSHLVLLKEKMALVTVPRFPRRGGPRTGEETEEWRCTQV
;
A
#
# COMPACT_ATOMS: atom_id res chain seq x y z
N MET A 1 8.57 -13.49 -11.84
CA MET A 1 9.49 -12.34 -12.06
C MET A 1 10.91 -12.86 -11.96
N LEU A 2 11.85 -12.39 -12.81
CA LEU A 2 13.28 -12.59 -12.55
C LEU A 2 13.64 -11.83 -11.27
N TYR A 3 14.30 -12.52 -10.32
CA TYR A 3 14.64 -11.91 -9.03
C TYR A 3 15.77 -10.91 -9.21
N ILE A 4 15.40 -9.63 -9.20
CA ILE A 4 16.34 -8.50 -9.17
C ILE A 4 16.46 -8.10 -7.71
N SER A 5 17.68 -8.05 -7.17
CA SER A 5 17.88 -7.64 -5.78
C SER A 5 17.38 -6.19 -5.61
N PRO A 6 16.40 -5.92 -4.73
CA PRO A 6 15.88 -4.56 -4.51
C PRO A 6 16.96 -3.63 -3.94
N TYR A 7 18.01 -4.20 -3.36
CA TYR A 7 19.13 -3.48 -2.74
C TYR A 7 20.32 -3.24 -3.68
N ALA A 8 20.28 -3.72 -4.92
CA ALA A 8 21.35 -3.45 -5.88
C ALA A 8 21.33 -1.98 -6.32
N ASP A 9 22.49 -1.44 -6.73
CA ASP A 9 22.64 -0.04 -7.13
C ASP A 9 22.10 0.20 -8.55
N PHE A 10 20.95 0.87 -8.66
CA PHE A 10 20.33 1.26 -9.95
C PHE A 10 20.47 2.77 -10.23
N SER A 11 21.40 3.44 -9.55
CA SER A 11 21.67 4.88 -9.71
C SER A 11 22.14 5.25 -11.12
N HIS A 12 22.72 4.29 -11.85
CA HIS A 12 23.19 4.46 -13.22
C HIS A 12 22.08 4.37 -14.27
N LEU A 13 20.86 3.95 -13.89
CA LEU A 13 19.75 3.83 -14.83
C LEU A 13 19.03 5.16 -15.06
N TRP A 14 18.72 5.41 -16.33
CA TRP A 14 17.99 6.58 -16.77
C TRP A 14 16.58 6.62 -16.17
N SER A 15 16.15 7.82 -15.79
CA SER A 15 14.81 8.09 -15.27
C SER A 15 13.79 7.81 -16.38
N GLY A 16 13.01 6.73 -16.24
CA GLY A 16 12.01 6.31 -17.23
C GLY A 16 12.39 5.08 -18.07
N SER A 17 13.56 4.47 -17.83
CA SER A 17 13.85 3.14 -18.38
C SER A 17 12.94 2.08 -17.76
N ALA A 18 12.50 1.10 -18.56
CA ALA A 18 11.71 -0.04 -18.10
C ALA A 18 12.42 -0.86 -17.01
N GLU A 19 13.75 -0.86 -16.98
CA GLU A 19 14.55 -1.53 -15.95
C GLU A 19 14.41 -0.84 -14.59
N LYS A 20 14.39 0.50 -14.59
CA LYS A 20 14.20 1.30 -13.37
C LYS A 20 12.77 1.20 -12.86
N GLU A 21 11.79 1.12 -13.76
CA GLU A 21 10.39 0.84 -13.42
C GLU A 21 10.24 -0.53 -12.74
N LYS A 22 10.86 -1.58 -13.31
CA LYS A 22 10.89 -2.92 -12.69
C LYS A 22 11.58 -2.94 -11.33
N HIS A 23 12.68 -2.20 -11.17
CA HIS A 23 13.35 -2.07 -9.87
C HIS A 23 12.44 -1.39 -8.84
N ALA A 24 11.78 -0.28 -9.21
CA ALA A 24 10.84 0.40 -8.33
C ALA A 24 9.67 -0.50 -7.91
N CYS A 25 9.10 -1.28 -8.84
CA CYS A 25 8.09 -2.29 -8.51
C CYS A 25 8.61 -3.31 -7.50
N THR A 26 9.84 -3.80 -7.68
CA THR A 26 10.43 -4.79 -6.77
C THR A 26 10.66 -4.22 -5.37
N VAL A 27 11.11 -2.97 -5.28
CA VAL A 27 11.28 -2.27 -3.99
C VAL A 27 9.93 -2.08 -3.29
N VAL A 28 8.89 -1.64 -4.00
CA VAL A 28 7.54 -1.48 -3.42
C VAL A 28 6.96 -2.83 -3.00
N HIS A 29 7.18 -3.88 -3.80
CA HIS A 29 6.78 -5.25 -3.45
C HIS A 29 7.44 -5.69 -2.15
N GLU A 30 8.75 -5.53 -2.00
CA GLU A 30 9.49 -5.86 -0.77
C GLU A 30 9.02 -5.04 0.44
N ILE A 31 8.79 -3.73 0.28
CA ILE A 31 8.28 -2.89 1.36
C ILE A 31 6.90 -3.36 1.81
N LEU A 32 6.01 -3.65 0.87
CA LEU A 32 4.67 -4.15 1.20
C LEU A 32 4.71 -5.55 1.78
N SER A 33 5.61 -6.42 1.31
CA SER A 33 5.79 -7.77 1.85
C SER A 33 6.26 -7.73 3.31
N MET A 34 7.00 -6.69 3.73
CA MET A 34 7.38 -6.49 5.13
C MET A 34 6.26 -5.89 6.01
N THR A 35 5.21 -5.30 5.42
CA THR A 35 4.12 -4.71 6.23
C THR A 35 3.13 -5.77 6.76
N LEU A 36 2.62 -5.56 7.98
CA LEU A 36 1.69 -6.49 8.64
C LEU A 36 0.37 -6.67 7.88
N GLU A 37 -0.17 -5.58 7.35
CA GLU A 37 -1.42 -5.61 6.59
C GLU A 37 -1.17 -5.76 5.08
N LYS A 38 0.08 -5.89 4.62
CA LYS A 38 0.44 -5.98 3.19
C LYS A 38 -0.16 -4.85 2.33
N ARG A 39 -0.36 -3.69 2.96
CA ARG A 39 -0.92 -2.46 2.37
C ARG A 39 -0.27 -1.22 2.99
N ARG A 40 -0.17 -0.13 2.22
CA ARG A 40 0.40 1.15 2.69
C ARG A 40 -0.14 2.33 1.89
N LEU A 41 -0.22 3.49 2.54
CA LEU A 41 -0.62 4.74 1.88
C LEU A 41 0.42 5.11 0.81
N VAL A 42 -0.06 5.55 -0.36
CA VAL A 42 0.81 5.99 -1.47
C VAL A 42 1.74 7.11 -0.99
N ASP A 43 1.22 8.07 -0.20
CA ASP A 43 1.99 9.16 0.40
C ASP A 43 3.10 8.72 1.35
N HIS A 44 2.99 7.53 1.94
CA HIS A 44 3.95 7.02 2.92
C HIS A 44 4.87 5.95 2.35
N LEU A 45 4.72 5.60 1.07
CA LEU A 45 5.71 4.74 0.42
C LEU A 45 7.02 5.52 0.36
N PRO A 46 8.12 4.96 0.89
CA PRO A 46 9.41 5.60 0.76
C PRO A 46 9.71 5.64 -0.73
N VAL A 47 9.62 6.83 -1.30
CA VAL A 47 10.10 7.12 -2.65
C VAL A 47 11.58 6.76 -2.61
N SER A 48 11.90 5.57 -3.12
CA SER A 48 13.26 5.03 -3.20
C SER A 48 14.23 6.17 -3.54
N GLY A 49 15.21 6.36 -2.67
CA GLY A 49 15.99 7.57 -2.57
C GLY A 49 16.54 8.05 -3.92
N ARG A 50 16.41 9.37 -4.13
CA ARG A 50 17.38 10.17 -4.91
C ARG A 50 17.53 9.77 -6.38
N SER A 51 16.42 9.71 -7.11
CA SER A 51 16.38 10.20 -8.50
C SER A 51 14.95 10.19 -9.02
N SER A 52 14.34 11.37 -9.14
CA SER A 52 13.35 11.78 -10.16
C SER A 52 12.07 10.93 -10.41
N CYS A 53 11.89 9.77 -9.77
CA CYS A 53 10.75 8.88 -9.96
C CYS A 53 9.54 9.25 -9.08
N SER A 54 9.62 10.37 -8.35
CA SER A 54 8.54 10.89 -7.49
C SER A 54 7.27 11.25 -8.27
N ARG A 55 7.35 11.54 -9.57
CA ARG A 55 6.19 12.10 -10.29
C ARG A 55 5.16 11.07 -10.74
N ASN A 56 5.52 9.79 -10.94
CA ASN A 56 4.63 8.78 -11.52
C ASN A 56 4.61 7.43 -10.77
N LEU A 57 4.64 7.39 -9.42
CA LEU A 57 4.31 6.16 -8.67
C LEU A 57 2.96 5.60 -9.12
N TRP A 58 1.99 6.51 -9.31
CA TRP A 58 0.71 6.24 -9.93
C TRP A 58 0.80 5.60 -11.32
N GLY A 59 1.63 6.18 -12.20
CA GLY A 59 1.84 5.64 -13.54
C GLY A 59 2.40 4.23 -13.51
N MET A 60 3.34 3.94 -12.60
CA MET A 60 3.89 2.59 -12.40
C MET A 60 2.83 1.63 -11.85
N LEU A 61 2.05 2.04 -10.85
CA LEU A 61 0.99 1.22 -10.26
C LEU A 61 -0.07 0.85 -11.30
N ILE A 62 -0.51 1.81 -12.11
CA ILE A 62 -1.49 1.61 -13.19
C ILE A 62 -0.94 0.69 -14.28
N ARG A 63 0.36 0.78 -14.59
CA ARG A 63 1.02 -0.08 -15.58
C ARG A 63 1.20 -1.53 -15.11
N HIS A 64 1.18 -1.77 -13.80
CA HIS A 64 1.45 -3.08 -13.20
C HIS A 64 0.32 -3.58 -12.28
N PRO A 65 -0.90 -3.79 -12.80
CA PRO A 65 -2.05 -4.30 -12.03
C PRO A 65 -1.90 -5.77 -11.60
N ASP A 66 -0.92 -6.48 -12.17
CA ASP A 66 -0.63 -7.87 -11.81
C ASP A 66 -0.02 -8.01 -10.42
N MET A 67 0.66 -6.97 -9.93
CA MET A 67 1.34 -6.99 -8.63
C MET A 67 0.61 -6.15 -7.59
N PHE A 68 0.05 -5.01 -8.01
CA PHE A 68 -0.53 -4.03 -7.11
C PHE A 68 -1.99 -3.80 -7.43
N TYR A 69 -2.75 -3.54 -6.37
CA TYR A 69 -4.09 -3.00 -6.48
C TYR A 69 -4.18 -1.72 -5.67
N VAL A 70 -4.94 -0.73 -6.14
CA VAL A 70 -5.10 0.55 -5.42
C VAL A 70 -6.55 0.69 -4.98
N SER A 71 -6.76 0.98 -3.71
CA SER A 71 -8.07 1.34 -3.17
C SER A 71 -8.05 2.79 -2.72
N LEU A 72 -9.12 3.50 -3.05
CA LEU A 72 -9.42 4.82 -2.48
C LEU A 72 -10.09 4.63 -1.12
N LYS A 73 -9.54 5.30 -0.10
CA LYS A 73 -10.14 5.40 1.23
C LYS A 73 -10.25 6.89 1.58
N GLY A 74 -11.47 7.42 1.44
CA GLY A 74 -11.71 8.86 1.50
C GLY A 74 -10.94 9.57 0.38
N ASP A 75 -10.12 10.56 0.75
CA ASP A 75 -9.26 11.32 -0.17
C ASP A 75 -7.83 10.75 -0.29
N ARG A 76 -7.57 9.59 0.32
CA ARG A 76 -6.23 8.99 0.34
C ARG A 76 -6.21 7.65 -0.35
N ASP A 77 -5.10 7.42 -1.02
CA ASP A 77 -4.89 6.23 -1.81
C ASP A 77 -4.02 5.20 -1.09
N LEU A 78 -4.47 3.96 -1.10
CA LEU A 78 -3.81 2.83 -0.46
C LEU A 78 -3.42 1.82 -1.53
N VAL A 79 -2.15 1.41 -1.50
CA VAL A 79 -1.63 0.33 -2.35
C VAL A 79 -1.70 -0.97 -1.57
N PHE A 80 -2.20 -2.01 -2.24
CA PHE A 80 -2.34 -3.37 -1.74
C PHE A 80 -1.49 -4.30 -2.59
N LEU A 81 -0.86 -5.25 -1.92
CA LEU A 81 -0.08 -6.30 -2.58
C LEU A 81 -1.01 -7.43 -3.03
N ARG A 82 -1.17 -7.63 -4.34
CA ARG A 82 -2.17 -8.57 -4.90
C ARG A 82 -1.97 -10.00 -4.45
N GLU A 83 -0.73 -10.46 -4.33
CA GLU A 83 -0.40 -11.82 -3.86
C GLU A 83 -0.81 -12.10 -2.40
N ALA A 84 -0.94 -11.05 -1.58
CA ALA A 84 -1.28 -11.21 -0.17
C ALA A 84 -2.80 -11.31 0.07
N TYR A 85 -3.62 -10.99 -0.94
CA TYR A 85 -5.06 -10.87 -0.79
C TYR A 85 -5.82 -11.86 -1.68
N LYS A 86 -6.81 -12.55 -1.10
CA LYS A 86 -7.76 -13.40 -1.81
C LYS A 86 -9.18 -13.03 -1.40
N ASN A 87 -10.04 -12.71 -2.37
CA ASN A 87 -11.44 -12.30 -2.13
C ASN A 87 -11.55 -11.15 -1.11
N SER A 88 -10.68 -10.14 -1.23
CA SER A 88 -10.60 -8.99 -0.30
C SER A 88 -10.19 -9.32 1.14
N GLN A 89 -9.73 -10.54 1.41
CA GLN A 89 -9.19 -10.95 2.70
C GLN A 89 -7.69 -11.20 2.61
N LEU A 90 -6.96 -10.74 3.63
CA LEU A 90 -5.54 -11.02 3.79
C LEU A 90 -5.34 -12.52 4.04
N MET A 91 -4.55 -13.19 3.19
CA MET A 91 -4.33 -14.63 3.28
C MET A 91 -3.61 -15.03 4.56
N GLU A 92 -2.55 -14.30 4.91
CA GLU A 92 -1.75 -14.56 6.10
C GLU A 92 -1.94 -13.45 7.13
N LYS A 93 -2.88 -13.66 8.06
CA LYS A 93 -3.15 -12.70 9.14
C LYS A 93 -2.22 -12.96 10.32
N SER A 94 -1.35 -12.00 10.61
CA SER A 94 -0.59 -11.99 11.86
C SER A 94 -1.51 -11.81 13.08
N HIS A 95 -1.12 -12.32 14.25
CA HIS A 95 -1.89 -12.17 15.50
C HIS A 95 -2.24 -10.71 15.84
N LEU A 96 -1.37 -9.76 15.48
CA LEU A 96 -1.62 -8.33 15.67
C LEU A 96 -2.78 -7.81 14.83
N VAL A 97 -2.92 -8.30 13.59
CA VAL A 97 -4.02 -7.94 12.70
C VAL A 97 -5.33 -8.51 13.24
N LEU A 98 -5.32 -9.78 13.67
CA LEU A 98 -6.48 -10.41 14.30
C LEU A 98 -6.87 -9.71 15.61
N LEU A 99 -5.90 -9.30 16.43
CA LEU A 99 -6.17 -8.55 17.65
C LEU A 99 -6.78 -7.19 17.34
N LYS A 100 -6.28 -6.48 16.32
CA LYS A 100 -6.86 -5.22 15.86
C LYS A 100 -8.31 -5.39 15.42
N GLU A 101 -8.61 -6.42 14.62
CA GLU A 101 -9.99 -6.75 14.20
C GLU A 101 -10.89 -7.03 15.42
N LYS A 102 -10.41 -7.81 16.40
CA LYS A 102 -11.16 -8.10 17.64
C LYS A 102 -11.39 -6.86 18.50
N MET A 103 -10.35 -6.04 18.66
CA MET A 103 -10.42 -4.83 19.47
C MET A 103 -11.31 -3.77 18.82
N ALA A 104 -11.39 -3.73 17.47
CA ALA A 104 -12.31 -2.87 16.76
C ALA A 104 -13.77 -3.15 17.16
N LEU A 105 -14.16 -4.43 17.26
CA LEU A 105 -15.50 -4.84 17.72
C LEU A 105 -15.78 -4.48 19.19
N VAL A 106 -14.74 -4.42 20.02
CA VAL A 106 -14.83 -4.11 21.45
C VAL A 106 -14.72 -2.61 21.73
N THR A 107 -14.53 -1.78 20.69
CA THR A 107 -14.40 -0.33 20.87
C THR A 107 -15.71 0.24 21.42
N VAL A 108 -15.76 0.39 22.74
CA VAL A 108 -16.80 1.14 23.44
C VAL A 108 -16.75 2.57 22.88
N PRO A 109 -17.88 3.17 22.45
CA PRO A 109 -17.88 4.56 22.01
C PRO A 109 -17.30 5.41 23.13
N ARG A 110 -16.06 5.88 22.94
CA ARG A 110 -15.41 6.78 23.88
C ARG A 110 -16.28 8.03 23.88
N PHE A 111 -16.86 8.33 25.04
CA PHE A 111 -17.73 9.47 25.34
C PHE A 111 -17.67 10.59 24.29
N PRO A 112 -18.79 11.03 23.71
CA PRO A 112 -18.78 12.08 22.71
C PRO A 112 -18.22 13.36 23.33
N ARG A 113 -16.94 13.66 23.08
CA ARG A 113 -16.39 14.98 23.38
C ARG A 113 -16.99 15.93 22.36
N ARG A 114 -17.90 16.78 22.84
CA ARG A 114 -18.41 17.95 22.09
C ARG A 114 -17.22 18.67 21.45
N GLY A 115 -17.16 18.69 20.11
CA GLY A 115 -16.38 19.68 19.37
C GLY A 115 -15.02 19.27 18.79
N GLY A 116 -14.70 17.99 18.62
CA GLY A 116 -13.51 17.56 17.84
C GLY A 116 -13.84 17.33 16.35
N PRO A 117 -12.91 17.57 15.40
CA PRO A 117 -13.17 17.36 13.99
C PRO A 117 -13.56 15.91 13.75
N ARG A 118 -14.60 15.70 12.94
CA ARG A 118 -15.17 14.40 12.59
C ARG A 118 -14.12 13.56 11.87
N THR A 119 -13.28 12.85 12.61
CA THR A 119 -12.65 11.65 12.06
C THR A 119 -13.77 10.64 12.01
N GLY A 120 -14.41 10.54 10.85
CA GLY A 120 -15.52 9.63 10.63
C GLY A 120 -15.14 8.25 11.14
N GLU A 121 -16.08 7.61 11.83
CA GLU A 121 -16.13 6.17 11.90
C GLU A 121 -16.12 5.69 10.45
N GLU A 122 -14.93 5.39 9.94
CA GLU A 122 -14.73 4.79 8.64
C GLU A 122 -15.25 3.37 8.79
N THR A 123 -16.55 3.18 8.53
CA THR A 123 -17.02 1.97 7.86
C THR A 123 -15.97 1.64 6.81
N GLU A 124 -15.31 0.50 6.98
CA GLU A 124 -14.25 -0.01 6.12
C GLU A 124 -14.83 -0.41 4.74
N GLU A 125 -15.48 0.54 4.08
CA GLU A 125 -15.97 0.42 2.71
C GLU A 125 -14.79 0.67 1.79
N TRP A 126 -14.02 -0.39 1.56
CA TRP A 126 -13.01 -0.40 0.51
C TRP A 126 -13.73 -0.34 -0.83
N ARG A 127 -13.81 0.86 -1.42
CA ARG A 127 -14.16 0.97 -2.84
C ARG A 127 -12.95 0.52 -3.62
N CYS A 128 -12.98 -0.77 -3.98
CA CYS A 128 -12.13 -1.30 -5.01
C CYS A 128 -12.51 -0.65 -6.34
N THR A 129 -11.88 0.47 -6.68
CA THR A 129 -11.88 1.00 -8.05
C THR A 129 -10.97 0.12 -8.90
N GLN A 130 -11.52 -0.93 -9.51
CA GLN A 130 -10.81 -1.58 -10.62
C GLN A 130 -10.75 -0.55 -11.74
N VAL A 131 -9.53 -0.12 -12.10
CA VAL A 131 -9.29 0.62 -13.35
C VAL A 131 -9.29 -0.38 -14.49
#